data_AF-A0A358NH99-F1
#
_entry.id   AF-A0A358NH99-F1
#
_cell.length_a   1.000
_cell.length_b   1.000
_cell.length_c   1.000
_cell.angle_alpha   90.00
_cell.angle_beta   90.00
_cell.angle_gamma   90.00
#
_symmetry.space_group_name_H-M   'P 1'
#
loop_
_entity.id
_entity.type
_entity.pdbx_description
1 polymer ?
#
loop_
_entity_poly.entity_id
_entity_poly.type
_entity_poly.pdbx_seq_one_letter_code
_entity_poly.pdbx_strand_id
1 'polypeptide(L)'
;MKIAKLLRYSLCFLMMILAVFFIISLYMYYFSKQPLLETAFKFVVPVCMFICAMMYSRSAHERGLLRGIEIWAVYFAVVLLLKVLLKNPTEINILRNLLYLPISVLGGIMGVNMKQRMAQR
;
A
#
# COMPACT_ATOMS: atom_id res chain seq x y z
N MET A 1 -16.49 -3.18 -11.07
CA MET A 1 -15.77 -2.88 -9.80
C MET A 1 -16.74 -2.22 -8.82
N LYS A 2 -16.66 -2.50 -7.52
CA LYS A 2 -17.38 -1.69 -6.52
C LYS A 2 -16.51 -0.48 -6.17
N ILE A 3 -16.60 0.58 -6.98
CA ILE A 3 -15.76 1.78 -6.92
C ILE A 3 -15.75 2.39 -5.50
N ALA A 4 -16.90 2.45 -4.84
CA ALA A 4 -17.00 2.95 -3.46
C ALA A 4 -16.13 2.16 -2.47
N LYS A 5 -16.04 0.83 -2.62
CA LYS A 5 -15.16 0.01 -1.77
C LYS A 5 -13.70 0.26 -2.10
N LEU A 6 -13.35 0.32 -3.40
CA LEU A 6 -11.98 0.61 -3.83
C LEU A 6 -11.51 1.93 -3.21
N LEU A 7 -12.31 2.99 -3.36
CA LEU A 7 -12.03 4.32 -2.81
C LEU A 7 -11.83 4.27 -1.29
N ARG A 8 -12.71 3.58 -0.55
CA ARG A 8 -12.61 3.45 0.91
C ARG A 8 -11.29 2.80 1.33
N TYR A 9 -10.86 1.73 0.67
CA TYR A 9 -9.62 1.04 1.03
C TYR A 9 -8.37 1.77 0.54
N SER A 10 -8.44 2.46 -0.60
CA SER A 10 -7.37 3.36 -1.04
C SER A 10 -7.18 4.54 -0.08
N LEU A 11 -8.28 5.12 0.45
CA LEU A 11 -8.22 6.14 1.49
C LEU A 11 -7.65 5.59 2.80
N CYS A 12 -8.04 4.37 3.19
CA CYS A 12 -7.47 3.69 4.36
C CYS A 12 -5.96 3.47 4.20
N PHE A 13 -5.51 3.04 3.03
CA PHE A 13 -4.09 2.89 2.71
C PHE A 13 -3.33 4.21 2.84
N LEU A 14 -3.88 5.28 2.28
CA LEU A 14 -3.29 6.61 2.35
C LEU A 14 -3.20 7.13 3.79
N MET A 15 -4.27 6.94 4.59
CA MET A 15 -4.28 7.29 6.01
C MET A 15 -3.21 6.51 6.81
N MET A 16 -3.02 5.22 6.53
CA MET A 16 -1.96 4.45 7.18
C MET A 16 -0.56 4.97 6.82
N ILE A 17 -0.30 5.27 5.54
CA ILE A 17 0.98 5.85 5.13
C ILE A 17 1.22 7.19 5.85
N LEU A 18 0.22 8.07 5.90
CA LEU A 18 0.32 9.36 6.57
C LEU A 18 0.57 9.23 8.07
N ALA A 19 -0.15 8.31 8.74
CA ALA A 19 0.03 8.06 10.17
C ALA A 19 1.45 7.57 10.48
N VAL A 20 1.96 6.61 9.71
CA VAL A 20 3.34 6.12 9.85
C VAL A 20 4.34 7.24 9.57
N PHE A 21 4.14 7.99 8.49
CA PHE A 21 5.01 9.12 8.15
C PHE A 21 5.07 10.13 9.29
N PHE A 22 3.93 10.49 9.86
CA PHE A 22 3.83 11.41 10.99
C PHE A 22 4.57 10.91 12.23
N ILE A 23 4.37 9.64 12.64
CA ILE A 23 5.07 9.04 13.78
C ILE A 23 6.59 9.09 13.59
N ILE A 24 7.07 8.78 12.39
CA ILE A 24 8.50 8.77 12.07
C ILE A 24 9.06 10.19 11.99
N SER A 25 8.31 11.16 11.44
CA SER A 25 8.73 12.57 11.43
C SER A 25 8.90 13.10 12.84
N LEU A 26 7.96 12.81 13.75
CA LEU A 26 8.11 13.13 15.17
C LEU A 26 9.34 12.45 15.76
N TYR A 27 9.52 11.15 15.49
CA TYR A 27 10.68 10.42 16.00
C TYR A 27 12.01 11.02 15.52
N MET A 28 12.16 11.29 14.23
CA MET A 28 13.37 11.90 13.66
C MET A 28 13.62 13.32 14.21
N TYR A 29 12.56 14.08 14.48
CA TYR A 29 12.66 15.41 15.07
C TYR A 29 13.23 15.35 16.50
N TYR A 30 12.81 14.36 17.31
CA TYR A 30 13.23 14.26 18.72
C TYR A 30 14.48 13.39 18.97
N PHE A 31 14.76 12.38 18.14
CA PHE A 31 15.77 11.33 18.43
C PHE A 31 16.94 11.26 17.42
N SER A 32 17.10 12.29 16.57
CA SER A 32 18.16 12.42 15.55
C SER A 32 18.05 11.48 14.34
N LYS A 33 18.73 11.85 13.24
CA LYS A 33 18.66 11.17 11.94
C LYS A 33 19.41 9.84 11.97
N GLN A 34 18.68 8.74 12.19
CA GLN A 34 19.23 7.40 12.09
C GLN A 34 18.93 6.76 10.72
N PRO A 35 19.94 6.27 9.98
CA PRO A 35 19.75 5.65 8.66
C PRO A 35 18.91 4.35 8.69
N LEU A 36 18.86 3.70 9.85
CA LEU A 36 18.03 2.52 10.08
C LEU A 36 16.52 2.85 9.97
N LEU A 37 16.09 4.01 10.48
CA LEU A 37 14.69 4.44 10.41
C LEU A 37 14.25 4.79 8.98
N GLU A 38 15.15 5.39 8.19
CA GLU A 38 14.86 5.68 6.78
C GLU A 38 14.68 4.38 5.97
N THR A 39 15.45 3.34 6.30
CA THR A 39 15.30 2.01 5.70
C THR A 39 14.01 1.35 6.13
N ALA A 40 13.63 1.46 7.41
CA ALA A 40 12.34 0.98 7.91
C ALA A 40 11.17 1.62 7.14
N PHE A 41 11.24 2.92 6.82
CA PHE A 41 10.21 3.62 6.03
C PHE A 41 9.97 3.00 4.65
N LYS A 42 11.05 2.59 3.96
CA LYS A 42 10.97 1.92 2.64
C LYS A 42 10.26 0.57 2.73
N PHE A 43 10.21 -0.04 3.91
CA PHE A 43 9.52 -1.30 4.18
C PHE A 43 8.06 -1.14 4.63
N VAL A 44 7.68 0.00 5.22
CA VAL A 44 6.30 0.19 5.69
C VAL A 44 5.31 0.31 4.53
N VAL A 45 5.68 1.01 3.45
CA VAL A 45 4.82 1.17 2.26
C VAL A 45 4.33 -0.17 1.70
N PRO A 46 5.20 -1.15 1.40
CA PRO A 46 4.73 -2.45 0.92
C PRO A 46 3.89 -3.23 1.95
N VAL A 47 4.19 -3.12 3.26
CA VAL A 47 3.40 -3.77 4.31
C VAL A 47 1.99 -3.19 4.38
N CYS A 48 1.86 -1.86 4.39
CA CYS A 48 0.55 -1.18 4.36
C CYS A 48 -0.24 -1.57 3.10
N MET A 49 0.45 -1.67 1.96
CA MET A 49 -0.17 -2.05 0.69
C MET A 49 -0.70 -3.49 0.74
N PHE A 50 0.09 -4.41 1.29
CA PHE A 50 -0.31 -5.80 1.50
C PHE A 50 -1.57 -5.91 2.38
N ILE A 51 -1.58 -5.24 3.52
CA ILE A 51 -2.72 -5.25 4.45
C ILE A 51 -3.97 -4.66 3.78
N CYS A 52 -3.85 -3.53 3.11
CA CYS A 52 -4.98 -2.92 2.40
C CYS A 52 -5.50 -3.78 1.26
N ALA A 53 -4.62 -4.39 0.45
CA ALA A 53 -5.02 -5.31 -0.60
C ALA A 53 -5.75 -6.54 -0.02
N MET A 54 -5.28 -7.07 1.10
CA MET A 54 -5.94 -8.17 1.82
C MET A 54 -7.33 -7.78 2.32
N MET A 55 -7.45 -6.65 3.02
CA MET A 55 -8.72 -6.17 3.54
C MET A 55 -9.71 -5.84 2.42
N TYR A 56 -9.24 -5.24 1.33
CA TYR A 56 -10.06 -4.93 0.17
C TYR A 56 -10.62 -6.19 -0.47
N SER A 57 -9.77 -7.19 -0.63
CA SER A 57 -10.09 -8.45 -1.32
C SER A 57 -10.98 -9.37 -0.49
N ARG A 58 -10.94 -9.29 0.84
CA ARG A 58 -11.91 -9.98 1.73
C ARG A 58 -13.37 -9.67 1.35
N SER A 59 -13.64 -8.51 0.77
CA SER A 59 -15.01 -8.13 0.41
C SER A 59 -15.51 -8.73 -0.92
N ALA A 60 -14.62 -9.40 -1.68
CA ALA A 60 -14.90 -10.05 -2.96
C ALA A 60 -14.85 -11.58 -2.81
N HIS A 61 -15.70 -12.29 -3.56
CA HIS A 61 -15.75 -13.76 -3.49
C HIS A 61 -14.68 -14.44 -4.35
N GLU A 62 -14.38 -13.85 -5.50
CA GLU A 62 -13.41 -14.32 -6.46
C GLU A 62 -12.62 -13.11 -7.00
N ARG A 63 -11.41 -13.35 -7.52
CA ARG A 63 -10.50 -12.34 -8.12
C ARG A 63 -9.54 -11.60 -7.16
N GLY A 64 -8.94 -12.31 -6.20
CA GLY A 64 -7.91 -11.73 -5.30
C GLY A 64 -6.74 -11.09 -6.06
N LEU A 65 -6.29 -11.73 -7.15
CA LEU A 65 -5.25 -11.20 -8.03
C LEU A 65 -5.64 -9.83 -8.62
N LEU A 66 -6.83 -9.74 -9.20
CA LEU A 66 -7.32 -8.50 -9.81
C LEU A 66 -7.46 -7.38 -8.78
N ARG A 67 -7.94 -7.70 -7.57
CA ARG A 67 -8.10 -6.74 -6.47
C ARG A 67 -6.76 -6.22 -5.93
N GLY A 68 -5.73 -7.05 -5.89
CA GLY A 68 -4.37 -6.61 -5.60
C GLY A 68 -3.84 -5.65 -6.67
N ILE A 69 -4.05 -5.99 -7.95
CA ILE A 69 -3.66 -5.10 -9.07
C ILE A 69 -4.38 -3.75 -8.97
N GLU A 70 -5.67 -3.73 -8.62
CA GLU A 70 -6.44 -2.49 -8.46
C GLU A 70 -5.83 -1.56 -7.39
N ILE A 71 -5.46 -2.10 -6.23
CA ILE A 71 -4.82 -1.32 -5.16
C ILE A 71 -3.44 -0.82 -5.59
N TRP A 72 -2.63 -1.68 -6.22
CA TRP A 72 -1.34 -1.28 -6.75
C TRP A 72 -1.47 -0.19 -7.82
N ALA A 73 -2.44 -0.30 -8.72
CA ALA A 73 -2.65 0.68 -9.79
C ALA A 73 -3.00 2.06 -9.24
N VAL A 74 -3.87 2.13 -8.23
CA VAL A 74 -4.20 3.39 -7.54
C VAL A 74 -2.96 3.99 -6.88
N TYR A 75 -2.19 3.18 -6.15
CA TYR A 75 -0.93 3.62 -5.56
C TYR A 75 0.05 4.15 -6.60
N PHE A 76 0.26 3.39 -7.68
CA PHE A 76 1.23 3.72 -8.72
C PHE A 76 0.84 5.01 -9.44
N ALA A 77 -0.46 5.23 -9.70
CA ALA A 77 -0.97 6.48 -10.24
C ALA A 77 -0.66 7.68 -9.32
N VAL A 78 -0.85 7.53 -8.00
CA VAL A 78 -0.48 8.59 -7.03
C VAL A 78 1.02 8.87 -7.04
N VAL A 79 1.87 7.83 -7.09
CA VAL A 79 3.33 8.00 -7.17
C VAL A 79 3.74 8.72 -8.45
N LEU A 80 3.14 8.40 -9.59
CA LEU A 80 3.40 9.09 -10.86
C LEU A 80 2.98 10.56 -10.79
N LEU A 81 1.79 10.84 -10.23
CA LEU A 81 1.32 12.21 -10.04
C LEU A 81 2.28 13.01 -9.15
N LEU A 82 2.72 12.46 -8.02
CA LEU A 82 3.69 13.10 -7.14
C LEU A 82 5.02 13.36 -7.86
N LYS A 83 5.48 12.43 -8.69
CA LYS A 83 6.71 12.59 -9.47
C LYS A 83 6.62 13.74 -10.48
N VAL A 84 5.47 13.92 -11.13
CA VAL A 84 5.23 15.04 -12.04
C VAL A 84 5.15 16.37 -11.29
N LEU A 85 4.44 16.40 -10.16
CA LEU A 85 4.23 17.62 -9.37
C LEU A 85 5.52 18.14 -8.70
N LEU A 86 6.35 17.24 -8.16
CA LEU A 86 7.51 17.61 -7.36
C LEU A 86 8.73 18.05 -8.19
N LYS A 87 8.70 17.90 -9.52
CA LYS A 87 9.79 18.25 -10.47
C LYS A 87 11.21 17.73 -10.13
N ASN A 88 11.36 16.92 -9.08
CA ASN A 88 12.60 16.32 -8.62
C ASN A 88 12.64 14.83 -9.04
N PRO A 89 13.26 14.50 -10.18
CA PRO A 89 13.18 13.16 -10.77
C PRO A 89 14.00 12.10 -10.01
N THR A 90 14.97 12.52 -9.19
CA THR A 90 15.98 11.66 -8.54
C THR A 90 15.49 10.97 -7.26
N GLU A 91 14.50 11.51 -6.56
CA GLU A 91 14.07 10.95 -5.27
C GLU A 91 13.05 9.80 -5.41
N ILE A 92 12.24 9.82 -6.46
CA ILE A 92 11.19 8.82 -6.71
C ILE A 92 11.67 7.78 -7.72
N ASN A 93 12.19 6.66 -7.18
CA ASN A 93 12.61 5.50 -7.96
C ASN A 93 11.39 4.67 -8.43
N ILE A 94 11.05 4.78 -9.71
CA ILE A 94 9.89 4.09 -10.33
C ILE A 94 10.06 2.58 -10.27
N LEU A 95 11.28 2.07 -10.52
CA LEU A 95 11.57 0.63 -10.54
C LEU A 95 11.26 0.00 -9.18
N ARG A 96 11.64 0.67 -8.09
CA ARG A 96 11.36 0.22 -6.72
C ARG A 96 9.85 0.14 -6.44
N ASN A 97 9.08 1.14 -6.87
CA ASN A 97 7.63 1.16 -6.66
C ASN A 97 6.88 0.13 -7.53
N LEU A 98 7.46 -0.24 -8.68
CA LEU A 98 6.97 -1.33 -9.53
C LEU A 98 7.11 -2.69 -8.83
N LEU A 99 8.21 -2.90 -8.08
CA LEU A 99 8.43 -4.11 -7.28
C LEU A 99 7.43 -4.31 -6.13
N TYR A 100 6.55 -3.34 -5.85
CA TYR A 100 5.47 -3.52 -4.87
C TYR A 100 4.23 -4.20 -5.46
N LEU A 101 4.16 -4.39 -6.78
CA LEU A 101 3.05 -5.09 -7.44
C LEU A 101 2.84 -6.52 -6.89
N PRO A 102 3.87 -7.39 -6.82
CA PRO A 102 3.69 -8.74 -6.30
C PRO A 102 3.17 -8.75 -4.87
N ILE A 103 3.60 -7.79 -4.06
CA ILE A 103 3.21 -7.65 -2.65
C ILE A 103 1.71 -7.34 -2.55
N SER A 104 1.21 -6.41 -3.36
CA SER A 104 -0.22 -6.11 -3.42
C SER A 104 -1.05 -7.30 -3.91
N VAL A 105 -0.56 -8.02 -4.93
CA VAL A 105 -1.21 -9.22 -5.47
C VAL A 105 -1.31 -10.32 -4.42
N LEU A 106 -0.22 -10.59 -3.69
CA LEU A 106 -0.20 -11.58 -2.61
C LEU A 106 -1.20 -11.22 -1.50
N GLY A 107 -1.23 -9.94 -1.09
CA GLY A 107 -2.22 -9.44 -0.14
C GLY A 107 -3.64 -9.71 -0.64
N GLY A 108 -3.92 -9.42 -1.91
CA GLY A 108 -5.23 -9.64 -2.51
C GLY A 108 -5.64 -11.12 -2.56
N ILE A 109 -4.74 -12.03 -2.93
CA ILE A 109 -4.98 -13.48 -2.94
C ILE A 109 -5.28 -13.99 -1.53
N MET A 110 -4.46 -13.62 -0.54
CA MET A 110 -4.68 -14.03 0.85
C MET A 110 -6.00 -13.50 1.40
N GLY A 111 -6.39 -12.27 1.03
CA GLY A 111 -7.65 -11.67 1.46
C GLY A 111 -8.88 -12.50 1.06
N VAL A 112 -8.89 -13.03 -0.16
CA VAL A 112 -9.99 -13.90 -0.63
C VAL A 112 -9.97 -15.25 0.10
N ASN A 113 -8.79 -15.87 0.23
CA ASN A 113 -8.64 -17.18 0.86
C ASN A 113 -9.05 -17.17 2.34
N MET A 114 -8.77 -16.09 3.08
CA MET A 114 -9.19 -15.97 4.48
C MET A 114 -10.71 -15.96 4.66
N LYS A 115 -11.45 -15.32 3.74
CA LYS A 115 -12.92 -15.32 3.80
C LYS A 115 -13.50 -16.70 3.48
N GLN A 116 -12.96 -17.40 2.49
CA GLN A 116 -13.40 -18.75 2.14
C GLN A 116 -13.24 -19.71 3.33
N ARG A 117 -12.09 -19.66 4.03
CA ARG A 117 -11.88 -20.47 5.24
C ARG A 117 -12.81 -20.12 6.40
N MET A 118 -13.22 -18.86 6.54
CA MET A 118 -14.20 -18.45 7.57
C MET A 118 -15.63 -18.81 7.22
N ALA A 119 -15.98 -18.92 5.93
CA ALA A 119 -17.31 -19.33 5.49
C ALA A 119 -17.51 -20.86 5.48
N GLN A 120 -16.42 -21.64 5.54
CA GLN A 120 -16.42 -23.10 5.62
C GLN A 120 -16.33 -23.64 7.07
N ARG A 121 -16.13 -22.77 8.05
CA ARG A 121 -16.21 -23.09 9.49
C ARG A 121 -17.57 -22.69 10.03
#